data_AF-A0A1B8CVJ1-F1
#
_entry.id   AF-A0A1B8CVJ1-F1
#
_cell.length_a   1.000
_cell.length_b   1.000
_cell.length_c   1.000
_cell.angle_alpha   90.00
_cell.angle_beta   90.00
_cell.angle_gamma   90.00
#
_symmetry.space_group_name_H-M   'P 1'
#
loop_
_entity.id
_entity.type
_entity.pdbx_description
1 polymer ?
#
loop_
_entity_poly.entity_id
_entity_poly.type
_entity_poly.pdbx_seq_one_letter_code
_entity_poly.pdbx_strand_id
1 'polypeptide(L)'
;MRFSAVTLLALPLLAAARAKAGGSNIDVLSLDNWRSTLLNSVTPSSTGPEEWWVLLTAGNKTCWGNCERLTRAFNESALLFKADPTAPHMGLINCDHQPVLCHSWTAGAPLMYIFEVNKPPARTEVHIHGFNTTTVTAADMVKLHATKSWKERPAYEGHFHPFHGTAQQFGLDLATGWVIWAFNILPNWAFMILISFVSRTM
;
A
#
# COMPACT_ATOMS: atom_id res chain seq x y z
N MET A 1 -37.37 -7.45 -1.17
CA MET A 1 -36.40 -6.35 -1.25
C MET A 1 -35.66 -6.47 -2.58
N ARG A 2 -36.03 -5.66 -3.57
CA ARG A 2 -35.45 -5.68 -4.92
C ARG A 2 -34.37 -4.61 -4.99
N PHE A 3 -33.10 -5.01 -4.99
CA PHE A 3 -32.03 -4.13 -5.41
C PHE A 3 -32.25 -3.83 -6.89
N SER A 4 -32.44 -2.55 -7.23
CA SER A 4 -32.71 -2.13 -8.60
C SER A 4 -31.47 -2.42 -9.47
N ALA A 5 -31.68 -2.98 -10.67
CA ALA A 5 -30.62 -3.36 -11.61
C ALA A 5 -29.68 -2.19 -11.98
N VAL A 6 -30.10 -0.95 -11.73
CA VAL A 6 -29.33 0.29 -11.91
C VAL A 6 -28.09 0.34 -11.00
N THR A 7 -28.13 -0.28 -9.81
CA THR A 7 -27.00 -0.22 -8.85
C THR A 7 -25.87 -1.19 -9.19
N LEU A 8 -26.15 -2.32 -9.86
CA LEU A 8 -25.13 -3.32 -10.22
C LEU A 8 -24.26 -2.88 -11.41
N LEU A 9 -24.80 -2.09 -12.34
CA LEU A 9 -24.09 -1.63 -13.54
C LEU A 9 -23.20 -0.41 -13.30
N ALA A 10 -23.41 0.33 -12.20
CA ALA A 10 -22.67 1.56 -11.89
C ALA A 10 -21.28 1.32 -11.26
N LEU A 11 -21.03 0.15 -10.65
CA LEU A 11 -19.75 -0.19 -10.01
C LEU A 11 -18.55 -0.22 -10.98
N PRO A 12 -18.59 -0.93 -12.12
CA PRO A 12 -17.47 -0.96 -13.06
C PRO A 12 -17.29 0.38 -13.79
N LEU A 13 -18.39 1.13 -14.00
CA LEU A 13 -18.33 2.46 -14.61
C LEU A 13 -17.72 3.51 -13.67
N LEU A 14 -17.95 3.44 -12.35
CA LEU A 14 -17.26 4.30 -11.38
C LEU A 14 -15.77 3.96 -11.28
N ALA A 15 -15.40 2.67 -11.34
CA ALA A 15 -14.01 2.24 -11.35
C ALA A 15 -13.28 2.71 -12.63
N ALA A 16 -13.92 2.60 -13.79
CA ALA A 16 -13.40 3.10 -15.06
C ALA A 16 -13.37 4.64 -15.13
N ALA A 17 -14.36 5.33 -14.56
CA ALA A 17 -14.40 6.79 -14.48
C ALA A 17 -13.29 7.34 -13.56
N ARG A 18 -12.95 6.62 -12.48
CA ARG A 18 -11.75 6.93 -11.65
C ARG A 18 -10.45 6.73 -12.40
N ALA A 19 -10.40 5.80 -13.36
CA ALA A 19 -9.24 5.57 -14.23
C ALA A 19 -9.13 6.56 -15.41
N LYS A 20 -10.20 7.31 -15.75
CA LYS A 20 -10.30 8.11 -16.98
C LYS A 20 -10.31 9.63 -16.78
N ALA A 21 -10.40 10.13 -15.55
CA ALA A 21 -10.10 11.53 -15.26
C ALA A 21 -8.57 11.72 -15.30
N GLY A 22 -8.06 12.44 -16.32
CA GLY A 22 -6.64 12.76 -16.57
C GLY A 22 -5.64 12.29 -15.51
N GLY A 23 -5.00 11.15 -15.79
CA GLY A 23 -4.14 10.34 -14.91
C GLY A 23 -3.72 11.04 -13.61
N SER A 24 -4.29 10.61 -12.48
CA SER A 24 -3.66 10.86 -11.20
C SER A 24 -2.21 10.38 -11.30
N ASN A 25 -1.20 11.19 -10.93
CA ASN A 25 0.19 10.71 -10.86
C ASN A 25 0.41 9.70 -9.72
N ILE A 26 -0.67 9.09 -9.27
CA ILE A 26 -0.74 8.16 -8.18
C ILE A 26 -1.35 6.90 -8.75
N ASP A 27 -0.55 5.84 -8.79
CA ASP A 27 -0.99 4.52 -9.16
C ASP A 27 -1.75 3.86 -8.01
N VAL A 28 -2.94 3.36 -8.29
CA VAL A 28 -3.69 2.57 -7.31
C VAL A 28 -3.19 1.13 -7.35
N LEU A 29 -2.54 0.73 -6.26
CA LEU A 29 -1.90 -0.57 -6.14
C LEU A 29 -2.85 -1.55 -5.43
N SER A 30 -2.81 -2.79 -5.90
CA SER A 30 -3.63 -3.93 -5.50
C SER A 30 -2.78 -5.19 -5.50
N LEU A 31 -3.31 -6.26 -4.91
CA LEU A 31 -2.63 -7.55 -4.83
C LEU A 31 -2.11 -8.04 -6.19
N ASP A 32 -2.87 -7.77 -7.26
CA ASP A 32 -2.60 -8.28 -8.60
C ASP A 32 -1.57 -7.45 -9.39
N ASN A 33 -1.42 -6.15 -9.08
CA ASN A 33 -0.64 -5.23 -9.92
C ASN A 33 0.56 -4.58 -9.20
N TRP A 34 0.60 -4.52 -7.87
CA TRP A 34 1.59 -3.72 -7.14
C TRP A 34 3.03 -4.04 -7.57
N ARG A 35 3.32 -5.33 -7.71
CA ARG A 35 4.68 -5.81 -7.99
C ARG A 35 5.09 -5.47 -9.41
N SER A 36 4.21 -5.71 -10.38
CA SER A 36 4.48 -5.37 -11.78
C SER A 36 4.59 -3.86 -11.98
N THR A 37 3.75 -3.06 -11.32
CA THR A 37 3.80 -1.59 -11.44
C THR A 37 5.15 -1.05 -10.99
N LEU A 38 5.64 -1.48 -9.83
CA LEU A 38 6.95 -1.06 -9.32
C LEU A 38 8.09 -1.57 -10.21
N LEU A 39 8.12 -2.86 -10.54
CA LEU A 39 9.23 -3.45 -11.30
C LEU A 39 9.28 -2.99 -12.76
N ASN A 40 8.15 -2.63 -13.38
CA ASN A 40 8.13 -2.14 -14.74
C ASN A 40 8.62 -0.68 -14.87
N SER A 41 8.84 0.02 -13.76
CA SER A 41 9.45 1.36 -13.79
C SER A 41 10.93 1.32 -14.19
N VAL A 42 11.62 0.21 -13.90
CA VAL A 42 13.01 0.01 -14.29
C VAL A 42 13.11 -0.76 -15.61
N THR A 43 13.97 -0.29 -16.51
CA THR A 43 14.29 -0.96 -17.77
C THR A 43 15.70 -1.58 -17.68
N PRO A 44 16.06 -2.52 -18.57
CA PRO A 44 17.43 -3.02 -18.64
C PRO A 44 18.48 -1.90 -18.83
N SER A 45 18.10 -0.82 -19.52
CA SER A 45 18.89 0.39 -19.75
C SER A 45 18.93 1.38 -18.57
N SER A 46 18.12 1.20 -17.53
CA SER A 46 18.14 2.09 -16.37
C SER A 46 19.51 2.06 -15.67
N THR A 47 20.02 3.24 -15.33
CA THR A 47 21.35 3.46 -14.77
C THR A 47 21.37 3.56 -13.25
N GLY A 48 20.21 3.64 -12.59
CA GLY A 48 20.06 3.73 -11.13
C GLY A 48 18.68 3.27 -10.66
N PRO A 49 18.42 3.32 -9.35
CA PRO A 49 17.12 2.99 -8.79
C PRO A 49 16.06 4.02 -9.17
N GLU A 50 14.85 3.55 -9.43
CA GLU A 50 13.65 4.40 -9.58
C GLU A 50 12.99 4.58 -8.21
N GLU A 51 12.76 5.82 -7.79
CA GLU A 51 12.17 6.13 -6.49
C GLU A 51 10.63 6.02 -6.55
N TRP A 52 10.07 5.20 -5.66
CA TRP A 52 8.62 5.00 -5.52
C TRP A 52 8.16 5.32 -4.11
N TRP A 53 7.14 6.16 -3.98
CA TRP A 53 6.49 6.46 -2.71
C TRP A 53 5.13 5.80 -2.69
N VAL A 54 4.95 4.78 -1.86
CA VAL A 54 3.70 4.05 -1.72
C VAL A 54 3.09 4.36 -0.36
N LEU A 55 1.97 5.06 -0.36
CA LEU A 55 1.22 5.34 0.86
C LEU A 55 0.20 4.22 1.13
N LEU A 56 0.29 3.61 2.30
CA LEU A 56 -0.76 2.76 2.84
C LEU A 56 -1.74 3.65 3.59
N THR A 57 -2.98 3.68 3.10
CA THR A 57 -4.09 4.44 3.66
C THR A 57 -5.26 3.51 3.96
N ALA A 58 -6.24 4.00 4.73
CA ALA A 58 -7.50 3.34 4.96
C ALA A 58 -8.58 4.36 5.33
N GLY A 59 -9.83 3.91 5.37
CA GLY A 59 -10.95 4.69 5.86
C GLY A 59 -10.97 4.83 7.38
N ASN A 60 -12.01 5.51 7.88
CA ASN A 60 -12.13 5.84 9.30
C ASN A 60 -12.16 4.61 10.22
N LYS A 61 -12.74 3.48 9.77
CA LYS A 61 -12.86 2.26 10.57
C LYS A 61 -11.48 1.69 10.93
N THR A 62 -10.58 1.64 9.97
CA THR A 62 -9.27 0.99 10.12
C THR A 62 -8.21 1.97 10.63
N CYS A 63 -8.37 3.26 10.32
CA CYS A 63 -7.35 4.27 10.63
C CYS A 63 -7.75 5.28 11.74
N TRP A 64 -8.96 5.15 12.30
CA TRP A 64 -9.48 6.01 13.38
C TRP A 64 -9.33 7.52 13.10
N GLY A 65 -9.56 7.93 11.85
CA GLY A 65 -9.45 9.33 11.41
C GLY A 65 -8.03 9.81 11.11
N ASN A 66 -6.99 9.02 11.36
CA ASN A 66 -5.59 9.45 11.20
C ASN A 66 -5.12 9.48 9.73
N CYS A 67 -5.80 8.77 8.83
CA CYS A 67 -5.35 8.64 7.44
C CYS A 67 -5.75 9.84 6.57
N GLU A 68 -6.82 10.57 6.93
CA GLU A 68 -7.43 11.54 6.03
C GLU A 68 -6.46 12.67 5.65
N ARG A 69 -5.85 13.31 6.66
CA ARG A 69 -4.93 14.43 6.44
C ARG A 69 -3.68 14.01 5.69
N LEU A 70 -3.10 12.86 6.04
CA LEU A 70 -1.93 12.33 5.34
C LEU A 70 -2.23 11.98 3.88
N THR A 71 -3.37 11.33 3.62
CA THR A 71 -3.79 10.98 2.26
C THR A 71 -4.03 12.23 1.42
N ARG A 72 -4.63 13.27 2.02
CA ARG A 72 -4.81 14.56 1.37
C ARG A 72 -3.48 15.21 1.03
N ALA A 73 -2.56 15.31 2.00
CA ALA A 73 -1.23 15.87 1.80
C ALA A 73 -0.44 15.12 0.71
N PHE A 74 -0.54 13.80 0.66
CA PHE A 74 0.08 12.95 -0.35
C PHE A 74 -0.50 13.18 -1.75
N ASN A 75 -1.83 13.32 -1.86
CA ASN A 75 -2.49 13.64 -3.12
C ASN A 75 -2.13 15.04 -3.63
N GLU A 76 -2.07 16.02 -2.73
CA GLU A 76 -1.66 17.38 -3.05
C GLU A 76 -0.18 17.44 -3.47
N SER A 77 0.71 16.71 -2.79
CA SER A 77 2.13 16.67 -3.18
C SER A 77 2.34 16.03 -4.56
N ALA A 78 1.52 15.05 -4.93
CA ALA A 78 1.57 14.46 -6.28
C ALA A 78 1.33 15.49 -7.39
N LEU A 79 0.51 16.52 -7.13
CA LEU A 79 0.31 17.62 -8.07
C LEU A 79 1.54 18.53 -8.15
N LEU A 80 2.20 18.79 -7.02
CA LEU A 80 3.43 19.58 -6.96
C LEU A 80 4.58 18.88 -7.70
N PHE A 81 4.67 17.56 -7.56
CA PHE A 81 5.68 16.74 -8.22
C PHE A 81 5.54 16.66 -9.74
N LYS A 82 4.41 17.08 -10.35
CA LYS A 82 4.29 17.13 -11.83
C LYS A 82 5.34 18.00 -12.51
N ALA A 83 5.83 19.02 -11.80
CA ALA A 83 6.77 19.99 -12.34
C ALA A 83 8.24 19.56 -12.14
N ASP A 84 8.51 18.50 -11.37
CA ASP A 84 9.85 18.07 -11.01
C ASP A 84 10.21 16.76 -11.75
N PRO A 85 11.19 16.75 -12.66
CA PRO A 85 11.60 15.54 -13.36
C PRO A 85 12.32 14.52 -12.46
N THR A 86 12.72 14.91 -11.25
CA THR A 86 13.35 14.03 -10.25
C THR A 86 12.36 13.47 -9.24
N ALA A 87 11.08 13.87 -9.36
CA ALA A 87 10.01 13.44 -8.48
C ALA A 87 9.89 11.91 -8.41
N PRO A 88 9.44 11.38 -7.26
CA PRO A 88 9.21 9.95 -7.14
C PRO A 88 7.92 9.56 -7.86
N HIS A 89 7.88 8.33 -8.35
CA HIS A 89 6.61 7.70 -8.73
C HIS A 89 5.76 7.54 -7.48
N MET A 90 4.45 7.79 -7.56
CA MET A 90 3.58 7.71 -6.39
C MET A 90 2.58 6.58 -6.53
N GLY A 91 2.39 5.84 -5.45
CA GLY A 91 1.45 4.74 -5.35
C GLY A 91 0.58 4.86 -4.11
N LEU A 92 -0.63 4.31 -4.19
CA LEU A 92 -1.57 4.28 -3.07
C LEU A 92 -2.11 2.86 -2.90
N ILE A 93 -2.00 2.33 -1.69
CA ILE A 93 -2.67 1.10 -1.27
C ILE A 93 -3.74 1.47 -0.26
N ASN A 94 -5.00 1.16 -0.54
CA ASN A 94 -6.07 1.29 0.43
C ASN A 94 -6.30 -0.05 1.15
N CYS A 95 -5.90 -0.15 2.41
CA CYS A 95 -5.98 -1.38 3.19
C CYS A 95 -7.40 -1.86 3.51
N ASP A 96 -8.43 -1.01 3.37
CA ASP A 96 -9.83 -1.46 3.47
C ASP A 96 -10.26 -2.23 2.22
N HIS A 97 -9.69 -1.89 1.06
CA HIS A 97 -10.00 -2.53 -0.22
C HIS A 97 -8.99 -3.62 -0.58
N GLN A 98 -7.77 -3.54 -0.04
CA GLN A 98 -6.66 -4.46 -0.29
C GLN A 98 -6.09 -5.01 1.04
N PRO A 99 -6.93 -5.59 1.92
CA PRO A 99 -6.50 -5.98 3.26
C PRO A 99 -5.44 -7.09 3.23
N VAL A 100 -5.58 -8.07 2.31
CA VAL A 100 -4.61 -9.15 2.13
C VAL A 100 -3.24 -8.61 1.73
N LEU A 101 -3.19 -7.61 0.84
CA LEU A 101 -1.92 -6.97 0.45
C LEU A 101 -1.26 -6.28 1.64
N CYS A 102 -2.00 -5.45 2.38
CA CYS A 102 -1.43 -4.77 3.56
C CYS A 102 -0.96 -5.78 4.63
N HIS A 103 -1.73 -6.84 4.87
CA HIS A 103 -1.36 -7.88 5.81
C HIS A 103 -0.19 -8.76 5.32
N SER A 104 -0.01 -8.93 4.01
CA SER A 104 1.14 -9.67 3.47
C SER A 104 2.48 -8.98 3.76
N TRP A 105 2.46 -7.64 3.86
CA TRP A 105 3.61 -6.84 4.28
C TRP A 105 3.64 -6.63 5.80
N THR A 106 2.70 -7.24 6.54
CA THR A 106 2.47 -7.01 7.97
C THR A 106 2.36 -5.53 8.32
N ALA A 107 1.80 -4.74 7.40
CA ALA A 107 1.79 -3.29 7.45
C ALA A 107 0.39 -2.77 7.81
N GLY A 108 0.35 -1.72 8.64
CA GLY A 108 -0.86 -0.99 8.98
C GLY A 108 -0.85 0.42 8.41
N ALA A 109 -2.03 0.95 8.10
CA ALA A 109 -2.21 2.36 7.74
C ALA A 109 -2.33 3.23 9.02
N PRO A 110 -1.84 4.49 9.02
CA PRO A 110 -1.16 5.18 7.92
C PRO A 110 0.35 5.00 7.96
N LEU A 111 0.95 4.56 6.85
CA LEU A 111 2.39 4.38 6.74
C LEU A 111 2.85 4.53 5.28
N MET A 112 4.01 5.15 5.06
CA MET A 112 4.57 5.32 3.72
C MET A 112 5.80 4.42 3.54
N TYR A 113 5.83 3.69 2.43
CA TYR A 113 6.98 2.92 1.98
C TYR A 113 7.65 3.70 0.86
N ILE A 114 8.95 3.93 1.00
CA ILE A 114 9.79 4.56 0.00
C ILE A 114 10.69 3.46 -0.58
N PHE A 115 10.46 3.09 -1.83
CA PHE A 115 11.24 2.07 -2.53
C PHE A 115 12.28 2.75 -3.41
N GLU A 116 13.48 2.21 -3.40
CA GLU A 116 14.50 2.44 -4.42
C GLU A 116 14.53 1.20 -5.31
N VAL A 117 13.65 1.18 -6.31
CA VAL A 117 13.44 0.02 -7.16
C VAL A 117 14.64 -0.14 -8.07
N ASN A 118 15.40 -1.20 -7.86
CA ASN A 118 16.56 -1.52 -8.68
C ASN A 118 16.20 -2.54 -9.76
N LYS A 119 16.94 -2.51 -10.87
CA LYS A 119 16.82 -3.56 -11.89
C LYS A 119 17.34 -4.89 -11.35
N PRO A 120 16.66 -6.02 -11.62
CA PRO A 120 17.21 -7.34 -11.31
C PRO A 120 18.60 -7.52 -11.95
N PRO A 121 19.59 -8.14 -11.27
CA PRO A 121 19.48 -8.86 -9.99
C PRO A 121 19.74 -8.02 -8.73
N ALA A 122 19.91 -6.69 -8.85
CA ALA A 122 20.15 -5.84 -7.69
C ALA A 122 18.89 -5.79 -6.80
N ARG A 123 19.09 -5.68 -5.48
CA ARG A 123 18.00 -5.66 -4.49
C ARG A 123 17.33 -4.29 -4.48
N THR A 124 16.00 -4.28 -4.38
CA THR A 124 15.21 -3.06 -4.15
C THR A 124 15.27 -2.68 -2.69
N GLU A 125 15.84 -1.52 -2.37
CA GLU A 125 15.88 -1.02 -0.99
C GLU A 125 14.54 -0.38 -0.63
N VAL A 126 14.15 -0.49 0.64
CA VAL A 126 12.86 0.02 1.12
C VAL A 126 13.05 0.74 2.44
N HIS A 127 12.51 1.94 2.55
CA HIS A 127 12.49 2.71 3.78
C HIS A 127 11.04 2.91 4.22
N ILE A 128 10.80 2.68 5.51
CA ILE A 128 9.49 2.90 6.11
C ILE A 128 9.50 4.29 6.77
N HIS A 129 8.58 5.15 6.33
CA HIS A 129 8.44 6.50 6.83
C HIS A 129 7.03 6.74 7.40
N GLY A 130 6.99 7.15 8.67
CA GLY A 130 5.77 7.57 9.34
C GLY A 130 5.72 9.09 9.44
N PHE A 131 4.53 9.66 9.27
CA PHE A 131 4.27 11.10 9.41
C PHE A 131 3.51 11.39 10.69
N ASN A 132 3.63 12.63 11.18
CA ASN A 132 2.66 13.15 12.13
C ASN A 132 1.35 13.44 11.40
N THR A 133 0.40 12.52 11.51
CA THR A 133 -0.90 12.53 10.83
C THR A 133 -1.77 13.73 11.16
N THR A 134 -1.51 14.43 12.27
CA THR A 134 -2.29 15.60 12.68
C THR A 134 -1.82 16.90 12.08
N THR A 135 -0.55 16.98 11.65
CA THR A 135 0.05 18.25 11.18
C THR A 135 0.58 18.20 9.75
N VAL A 136 0.83 17.01 9.20
CA VAL A 136 1.43 16.81 7.87
C VAL A 136 0.74 17.62 6.78
N THR A 137 1.55 18.13 5.86
CA THR A 137 1.17 18.92 4.68
C THR A 137 1.91 18.42 3.42
N ALA A 138 1.44 18.86 2.24
CA ALA A 138 2.13 18.57 0.99
C ALA A 138 3.55 19.17 0.94
N ALA A 139 3.79 20.30 1.61
CA ALA A 139 5.12 20.91 1.69
C ALA A 139 6.12 20.04 2.46
N ASP A 140 5.66 19.30 3.48
CA ASP A 140 6.51 18.35 4.21
C ASP A 140 6.96 17.20 3.32
N MET A 141 6.10 16.75 2.40
CA MET A 141 6.42 15.73 1.39
C MET A 141 7.47 16.24 0.40
N VAL A 142 7.28 17.44 -0.16
CA VAL A 142 8.26 18.04 -1.07
C VAL A 142 9.60 18.25 -0.37
N LYS A 143 9.58 18.71 0.89
CA LYS A 143 10.78 18.85 1.70
C LYS A 143 11.48 17.50 1.92
N LEU A 144 10.73 16.46 2.27
CA LEU A 144 11.26 15.11 2.46
C LEU A 144 11.93 14.57 1.18
N HIS A 145 11.35 14.87 0.01
CA HIS A 145 11.94 14.49 -1.27
C HIS A 145 13.22 15.30 -1.55
N ALA A 146 13.22 16.60 -1.28
CA ALA A 146 14.39 17.46 -1.51
C ALA A 146 15.57 17.11 -0.59
N THR A 147 15.31 16.79 0.69
CA THR A 147 16.37 16.47 1.66
C THR A 147 16.78 15.01 1.65
N LYS A 148 15.93 14.11 1.15
CA LYS A 148 16.09 12.65 1.24
C LYS A 148 16.37 12.18 2.68
N SER A 149 15.85 12.89 3.69
CA SER A 149 16.16 12.60 5.10
C SER A 149 15.67 11.22 5.58
N TRP A 150 14.81 10.56 4.81
CA TRP A 150 14.44 9.16 5.04
C TRP A 150 15.63 8.19 4.91
N LYS A 151 16.69 8.56 4.18
CA LYS A 151 17.95 7.78 4.06
C LYS A 151 18.79 7.78 5.33
N GLU A 152 18.54 8.70 6.26
CA GLU A 152 19.23 8.73 7.55
C GLU A 152 18.90 7.52 8.42
N ARG A 153 17.77 6.86 8.14
CA ARG A 153 17.39 5.59 8.77
C ARG A 153 17.81 4.43 7.88
N PRO A 154 18.29 3.32 8.47
CA PRO A 154 18.65 2.13 7.70
C PRO A 154 17.45 1.62 6.89
N ALA A 155 17.73 1.04 5.73
CA ALA A 155 16.74 0.33 4.94
C ALA A 155 16.09 -0.78 5.78
N TYR A 156 14.80 -0.99 5.55
CA TYR A 156 14.01 -2.05 6.16
C TYR A 156 14.50 -3.40 5.63
N GLU A 157 14.79 -4.34 6.53
CA GLU A 157 15.26 -5.70 6.17
C GLU A 157 14.52 -6.78 6.97
N GLY A 158 13.24 -6.55 7.26
CA GLY A 158 12.40 -7.50 7.99
C GLY A 158 11.98 -8.73 7.18
N HIS A 159 11.49 -9.76 7.87
CA HIS A 159 11.01 -11.00 7.24
C HIS A 159 9.91 -10.79 6.20
N PHE A 160 9.07 -9.76 6.38
CA PHE A 160 7.97 -9.38 5.48
C PHE A 160 8.35 -8.25 4.53
N HIS A 161 9.65 -8.08 4.25
CA HIS A 161 10.09 -7.18 3.20
C HIS A 161 9.50 -7.58 1.83
N PRO A 162 8.79 -6.67 1.10
CA PRO A 162 7.97 -7.03 -0.06
C PRO A 162 8.72 -7.70 -1.22
N PHE A 163 10.01 -7.44 -1.39
CA PHE A 163 10.79 -8.00 -2.51
C PHE A 163 11.64 -9.21 -2.15
N HIS A 164 12.40 -9.13 -1.07
CA HIS A 164 13.43 -10.11 -0.73
C HIS A 164 13.36 -10.62 0.72
N GLY A 165 12.30 -10.29 1.46
CA GLY A 165 12.09 -10.83 2.80
C GLY A 165 11.98 -12.35 2.77
N THR A 166 12.36 -13.02 3.85
CA THR A 166 12.30 -14.49 3.92
C THR A 166 10.87 -14.99 3.68
N ALA A 167 9.85 -14.27 4.14
CA ALA A 167 8.46 -14.63 3.89
C ALA A 167 8.14 -14.61 2.39
N GLN A 168 8.62 -13.58 1.67
CA GLN A 168 8.44 -13.45 0.22
C GLN A 168 9.10 -14.61 -0.55
N GLN A 169 10.31 -15.00 -0.15
CA GLN A 169 11.08 -16.06 -0.82
C GLN A 169 10.37 -17.41 -0.75
N PHE A 170 9.66 -17.68 0.35
CA PHE A 170 8.89 -18.91 0.55
C PHE A 170 7.39 -18.77 0.24
N GLY A 171 6.92 -17.61 -0.23
CA GLY A 171 5.50 -17.33 -0.47
C GLY A 171 4.63 -17.28 0.81
N LEU A 172 5.26 -17.14 1.97
CA LEU A 172 4.60 -17.08 3.27
C LEU A 172 3.99 -15.71 3.56
N ASP A 173 4.45 -14.66 2.88
CA ASP A 173 3.90 -13.30 2.92
C ASP A 173 2.42 -13.32 2.53
N LEU A 174 2.09 -13.91 1.38
CA LEU A 174 0.73 -13.97 0.89
C LEU A 174 -0.15 -14.86 1.76
N ALA A 175 0.38 -16.01 2.20
CA ALA A 175 -0.32 -16.90 3.13
C ALA A 175 -0.65 -16.17 4.44
N THR A 176 0.32 -15.45 5.00
CA THR A 176 0.13 -14.62 6.20
C THR A 176 -0.93 -13.55 5.98
N GLY A 177 -0.92 -12.89 4.82
CA GLY A 177 -1.92 -11.90 4.45
C GLY A 177 -3.35 -12.45 4.51
N TRP A 178 -3.57 -13.64 3.93
CA TRP A 178 -4.87 -14.33 3.98
C TRP A 178 -5.26 -14.78 5.38
N VAL A 179 -4.32 -15.30 6.15
CA VAL A 179 -4.56 -15.75 7.53
C VAL A 179 -5.00 -14.57 8.39
N ILE A 180 -4.23 -13.49 8.43
CA ILE A 180 -4.57 -12.31 9.24
C ILE A 180 -5.93 -11.73 8.82
N TRP A 181 -6.19 -11.63 7.50
CA TRP A 181 -7.48 -11.17 7.00
C TRP A 181 -8.65 -12.05 7.47
N ALA A 182 -8.50 -13.38 7.41
CA ALA A 182 -9.53 -14.31 7.85
C ALA A 182 -9.82 -14.16 9.35
N PHE A 183 -8.78 -14.05 10.18
CA PHE A 183 -8.93 -13.80 11.62
C PHE A 183 -9.58 -12.43 11.93
N ASN A 184 -9.30 -11.40 11.13
CA ASN A 184 -9.91 -10.07 11.32
C ASN A 184 -11.39 -10.01 10.95
N ILE A 185 -11.85 -10.86 10.02
CA ILE A 185 -13.27 -10.96 9.68
C ILE A 185 -14.02 -11.89 10.64
N LEU A 186 -13.34 -12.90 11.18
CA LEU A 186 -13.94 -13.87 12.08
C LEU A 186 -14.34 -13.21 13.41
N PRO A 187 -15.64 -13.10 13.72
CA PRO A 187 -16.05 -12.55 15.00
C PRO A 187 -15.64 -13.49 16.15
N ASN A 188 -15.37 -12.92 17.33
CA ASN A 188 -15.01 -13.70 18.52
C ASN A 188 -16.00 -14.84 18.83
N TRP A 189 -17.30 -14.62 18.61
CA TRP A 189 -18.32 -15.65 18.82
C TRP A 189 -18.17 -16.84 17.87
N ALA A 190 -17.75 -16.61 16.62
CA ALA A 190 -17.59 -17.67 15.63
C ALA A 190 -16.40 -18.58 15.98
N PHE A 191 -15.32 -18.01 16.52
CA PHE A 191 -14.19 -18.78 17.02
C PHE A 191 -14.57 -19.69 18.20
N MET A 192 -15.40 -19.19 19.13
CA MET A 192 -15.91 -19.99 20.25
C MET A 192 -16.82 -21.14 19.79
N ILE A 193 -17.64 -20.91 18.76
CA ILE A 193 -18.45 -21.98 18.13
C ILE A 193 -17.55 -23.03 17.48
N LEU A 194 -16.51 -22.61 16.75
CA LEU A 194 -15.58 -23.52 16.08
C LEU A 194 -14.87 -24.44 17.09
N ILE A 195 -14.31 -23.88 18.16
CA ILE A 195 -13.69 -24.67 19.24
C ILE A 195 -14.71 -25.63 19.87
N SER A 196 -15.94 -25.17 20.08
CA SER A 196 -17.01 -26.01 20.66
C SER A 196 -17.31 -27.24 19.80
N PHE A 197 -17.33 -27.10 18.47
CA PHE A 197 -17.50 -28.24 17.57
C PHE A 197 -16.28 -29.16 17.58
N VAL A 198 -15.07 -28.61 17.43
CA VAL A 198 -13.83 -29.41 17.43
C VAL A 198 -13.71 -30.21 18.72
N SER A 199 -13.93 -29.59 19.88
CA SER A 199 -13.86 -30.27 21.18
C SER A 199 -14.91 -31.37 21.36
N ARG A 200 -16.08 -31.27 20.69
CA ARG A 200 -17.13 -32.31 20.74
C ARG A 200 -16.89 -33.44 19.74
N THR A 201 -15.95 -33.27 18.82
CA THR A 201 -15.61 -34.29 17.80
C THR A 201 -14.33 -35.06 18.16
N MET A 202 -13.66 -34.67 19.24
CA MET A 202 -12.48 -35.33 19.81
C MET A 202 -12.86 -36.22 20.99
#